data_AF-A0A8H3HN76-F1
#
_entry.id   AF-A0A8H3HN76-F1
#
_cell.length_a   1.000
_cell.length_b   1.000
_cell.length_c   1.000
_cell.angle_alpha   90.00
_cell.angle_beta   90.00
_cell.angle_gamma   90.00
#
_symmetry.space_group_name_H-M   'P 1'
#
loop_
_entity.id
_entity.type
_entity.pdbx_description
1 polymer ?
#
loop_
_entity_poly.entity_id
_entity_poly.type
_entity_poly.pdbx_seq_one_letter_code
_entity_poly.pdbx_strand_id
1 'polypeptide(L)'
;MDITNPNNLSVGRLTWVTASEAPLYPRDSSYYFEGIEGSLVFLVDGYLFRVHPSIFAPQLEPYPKVVDCSSYLYFLVDLDPQTTGTGTDADPILIANIRAQQFRHLLLALLGRPGDPEYMSLLTDGEKDYRHSHATFIKYLDIATLAGHLQMINLSSWALSQLTRHINSSCWTPDGTWDKRVVIQVVELERSTSEAPEFTYSSLCSVPLRIFLRHVLDPSVRDPSDLSIPLYKIYKDHHYDTEAPESLGIFGWMFVYVLSLGHHSSYWRDTLTRDDRSVLYMAQAELANLAARSDVSIGWLTNPLNPEFNILSHCCKDCLSHCKAVWGLTYGQVGELNSTEPLKDVRHLCCKDCLSHCKAVWGLTYGQVGELNSTEPLKDVRHLVKLPGYRIAFKNAVHGVWPCHNNCGIHVLNQIDWWCDTLGDDFQALYQQFVEYVSSGQLLNEY
;
A
#
# COMPACT_ATOMS: atom_id res chain seq x y z
N MET A 1 68.89 -20.57 39.38
CA MET A 1 70.05 -19.74 39.06
C MET A 1 70.53 -20.13 37.68
N ASP A 2 70.40 -19.18 36.77
CA ASP A 2 71.05 -18.96 35.47
C ASP A 2 71.52 -20.08 34.52
N ILE A 3 70.96 -19.95 33.30
CA ILE A 3 71.61 -19.79 31.98
C ILE A 3 72.46 -20.97 31.46
N THR A 4 71.92 -21.68 30.46
CA THR A 4 72.44 -21.74 29.07
C THR A 4 71.72 -22.85 28.30
N ASN A 5 70.92 -22.52 27.28
CA ASN A 5 71.04 -23.04 25.90
C ASN A 5 69.83 -22.60 25.03
N PRO A 6 69.95 -21.52 24.24
CA PRO A 6 68.94 -21.10 23.29
C PRO A 6 69.36 -21.54 21.89
N ASN A 7 68.96 -22.74 21.43
CA ASN A 7 69.15 -23.15 20.02
C ASN A 7 68.19 -24.27 19.61
N ASN A 8 66.89 -24.07 19.78
CA ASN A 8 65.87 -24.89 19.11
C ASN A 8 64.57 -24.11 18.90
N LEU A 9 64.66 -23.05 18.10
CA LEU A 9 63.50 -22.48 17.42
C LEU A 9 63.75 -22.61 15.93
N SER A 10 63.07 -23.58 15.33
CA SER A 10 62.90 -23.67 13.89
C SER A 10 62.31 -22.35 13.40
N VAL A 11 63.04 -21.69 12.50
CA VAL A 11 62.52 -20.57 11.72
C VAL A 11 61.44 -21.14 10.80
N GLY A 12 60.21 -21.21 11.31
CA GLY A 12 59.02 -21.32 10.49
C GLY A 12 58.98 -20.09 9.60
N ARG A 13 59.00 -20.31 8.28
CA ARG A 13 58.75 -19.28 7.27
C ARG A 13 57.59 -18.39 7.73
N LEU A 14 57.90 -17.13 8.03
CA LEU A 14 56.94 -16.05 7.89
C LEU A 14 56.63 -15.96 6.39
N THR A 15 55.65 -16.74 5.94
CA THR A 15 54.91 -16.43 4.73
C THR A 15 54.23 -15.11 5.00
N TRP A 16 54.79 -14.05 4.42
CA TRP A 16 54.03 -12.83 4.16
C TRP A 16 52.81 -13.28 3.38
N VAL A 17 51.66 -13.32 4.05
CA VAL A 17 50.36 -13.45 3.41
C VAL A 17 50.30 -12.24 2.48
N THR A 18 50.53 -12.50 1.21
CA THR A 18 50.34 -11.54 0.13
C THR A 18 48.98 -10.92 0.34
N ALA A 19 48.94 -9.58 0.35
CA ALA A 19 47.76 -8.76 0.56
C ALA A 19 46.51 -9.48 0.03
N SER A 20 45.72 -10.01 0.96
CA SER A 20 44.36 -10.43 0.70
C SER A 20 43.73 -9.29 -0.06
N GLU A 21 43.31 -9.52 -1.31
CA GLU A 21 42.43 -8.59 -2.00
C GLU A 21 41.34 -8.22 -1.00
N ALA A 22 41.16 -6.91 -0.76
CA ALA A 22 40.13 -6.45 0.14
C ALA A 22 38.81 -7.08 -0.33
N PRO A 23 37.98 -7.61 0.59
CA PRO A 23 36.74 -8.26 0.18
C PRO A 23 35.96 -7.33 -0.74
N LEU A 24 35.59 -7.83 -1.91
CA LEU A 24 34.99 -7.04 -2.99
C LEU A 24 33.71 -6.33 -2.54
N TYR A 25 33.06 -6.87 -1.51
CA TYR A 25 31.84 -6.38 -0.91
C TYR A 25 31.97 -6.27 0.62
N PRO A 26 31.42 -5.23 1.26
CA PRO A 26 31.36 -5.13 2.71
C PRO A 26 30.48 -6.23 3.32
N ARG A 27 30.92 -6.77 4.46
CA ARG A 27 30.12 -7.68 5.30
C ARG A 27 29.10 -6.88 6.11
N ASP A 28 27.87 -7.38 6.21
CA ASP A 28 26.85 -6.77 7.05
C ASP A 28 27.23 -6.87 8.53
N SER A 29 27.19 -5.74 9.25
CA SER A 29 27.64 -5.70 10.65
C SER A 29 26.73 -6.47 11.62
N SER A 30 25.46 -6.68 11.25
CA SER A 30 24.45 -7.26 12.13
C SER A 30 24.16 -8.73 11.82
N TYR A 31 24.34 -9.13 10.56
CA TYR A 31 23.94 -10.46 10.07
C TYR A 31 25.05 -11.21 9.31
N TYR A 32 26.31 -10.94 9.66
CA TYR A 32 27.46 -11.72 9.22
C TYR A 32 28.13 -12.39 10.42
N PHE A 33 27.78 -13.65 10.69
CA PHE A 33 28.30 -14.41 11.83
C PHE A 33 29.39 -15.39 11.39
N GLU A 34 30.59 -15.26 11.95
CA GLU A 34 31.67 -16.22 11.72
C GLU A 34 31.45 -17.51 12.53
N GLY A 35 31.94 -18.64 11.99
CA GLY A 35 31.93 -19.93 12.71
C GLY A 35 30.60 -20.68 12.71
N ILE A 36 29.59 -20.24 11.95
CA ILE A 36 28.37 -21.02 11.73
C ILE A 36 28.68 -22.11 10.68
N GLU A 37 28.73 -23.37 11.11
CA GLU A 37 28.82 -24.50 10.19
C GLU A 37 27.55 -24.60 9.35
N GLY A 38 27.69 -24.89 8.05
CA GLY A 38 26.56 -24.98 7.12
C GLY A 38 25.92 -23.64 6.72
N SER A 39 26.44 -22.49 7.18
CA SER A 39 25.99 -21.18 6.70
C SER A 39 26.38 -20.92 5.25
N LEU A 40 25.53 -20.23 4.51
CA LEU A 40 25.82 -19.72 3.17
C LEU A 40 26.00 -18.20 3.23
N VAL A 41 26.80 -17.67 2.30
CA VAL A 41 27.00 -16.24 2.09
C VAL A 41 26.14 -15.76 0.94
N PHE A 42 25.31 -14.75 1.22
CA PHE A 42 24.41 -14.11 0.27
C PHE A 42 24.88 -12.69 -0.02
N LEU A 43 24.88 -12.30 -1.29
CA LEU A 43 25.13 -10.93 -1.73
C LEU A 43 23.78 -10.25 -2.00
N VAL A 44 23.43 -9.26 -1.18
CA VAL A 44 22.18 -8.50 -1.28
C VAL A 44 22.53 -7.01 -1.35
N ASP A 45 22.20 -6.35 -2.46
CA ASP A 45 22.38 -4.90 -2.64
C ASP A 45 23.81 -4.42 -2.30
N GLY A 46 24.82 -5.22 -2.68
CA GLY A 46 26.23 -4.93 -2.45
C GLY A 46 26.77 -5.29 -1.06
N TYR A 47 25.98 -5.94 -0.19
CA TYR A 47 26.40 -6.38 1.15
C TYR A 47 26.39 -7.91 1.27
N LEU A 48 27.40 -8.46 1.97
CA LEU A 48 27.47 -9.88 2.29
C LEU A 48 26.73 -10.19 3.60
N PHE A 49 25.81 -11.13 3.53
CA PHE A 49 25.08 -11.68 4.67
C PHE A 49 25.46 -13.15 4.85
N ARG A 50 25.72 -13.59 6.08
CA ARG A 50 26.08 -14.99 6.35
C ARG A 50 25.08 -15.62 7.30
N VAL A 51 24.20 -16.45 6.74
CA VAL A 51 23.06 -17.05 7.46
C VAL A 51 22.92 -18.53 7.12
N HIS A 52 22.35 -19.29 8.04
CA HIS A 52 22.06 -20.70 7.81
C HIS A 52 20.77 -20.84 6.98
N PRO A 53 20.76 -21.55 5.84
CA PRO A 53 19.62 -21.56 4.92
C PRO A 53 18.34 -22.15 5.53
N SER A 54 18.45 -22.99 6.57
CA SER A 54 17.28 -23.56 7.25
C SER A 54 16.33 -22.52 7.87
N ILE A 55 16.80 -21.29 8.10
CA ILE A 55 15.95 -20.23 8.64
C ILE A 55 14.88 -19.77 7.65
N PHE A 56 15.06 -20.06 6.36
CA PHE A 56 14.13 -19.74 5.29
C PHE A 56 13.18 -20.90 4.94
N ALA A 57 13.28 -22.02 5.66
CA ALA A 57 12.40 -23.16 5.39
C ALA A 57 10.94 -22.75 5.61
N PRO A 58 10.05 -22.89 4.61
CA PRO A 58 8.65 -22.60 4.76
C PRO A 58 8.02 -23.55 5.77
N GLN A 59 7.05 -23.04 6.52
CA GLN A 59 6.30 -23.81 7.50
C GLN A 59 5.17 -24.57 6.79
N LEU A 60 5.53 -25.59 6.00
CA LEU A 60 4.56 -26.46 5.34
C LEU A 60 4.09 -27.54 6.32
N GLU A 61 2.95 -27.32 6.98
CA GLU A 61 2.21 -28.39 7.68
C GLU A 61 1.35 -29.20 6.69
N PRO A 62 1.10 -30.52 6.92
CA PRO A 62 1.52 -31.33 8.06
C PRO A 62 2.58 -32.40 7.73
N TYR A 63 3.25 -32.35 6.57
CA TYR A 63 4.20 -33.40 6.19
C TYR A 63 5.63 -32.87 6.11
N PRO A 64 6.57 -33.39 6.93
CA PRO A 64 7.98 -33.18 6.72
C PRO A 64 8.40 -34.06 5.54
N LYS A 65 8.09 -33.64 4.32
CA LYS A 65 8.95 -34.02 3.21
C LYS A 65 10.31 -33.41 3.57
N VAL A 66 11.35 -34.23 3.57
CA VAL A 66 12.73 -33.75 3.62
C VAL A 66 12.91 -32.95 2.33
N VAL A 67 12.55 -31.68 2.39
CA VAL A 67 12.68 -30.79 1.25
C VAL A 67 14.10 -30.28 1.28
N ASP A 68 14.79 -30.46 0.16
CA ASP A 68 16.14 -29.97 -0.04
C ASP A 68 16.15 -28.45 0.17
N CYS A 69 17.03 -27.96 1.05
CA CYS A 69 17.16 -26.53 1.35
C CYS A 69 17.46 -25.70 0.09
N SER A 70 18.06 -26.32 -0.94
CA SER A 70 18.28 -25.71 -2.25
C SER A 70 16.95 -25.28 -2.92
N SER A 71 15.85 -26.00 -2.65
CA SER A 71 14.55 -25.77 -3.28
C SER A 71 13.87 -24.46 -2.85
N TYR A 72 14.20 -23.93 -1.66
CA TYR A 72 13.60 -22.70 -1.15
C TYR A 72 14.38 -21.45 -1.50
N LEU A 73 15.68 -21.59 -1.78
CA LEU A 73 16.48 -20.47 -2.26
C LEU A 73 15.98 -19.96 -3.60
N TYR A 74 15.37 -20.82 -4.43
CA TYR A 74 14.67 -20.41 -5.66
C TYR A 74 13.55 -19.39 -5.43
N PHE A 75 13.00 -19.26 -4.22
CA PHE A 75 11.97 -18.26 -3.93
C PHE A 75 12.54 -16.88 -3.59
N LEU A 76 13.82 -16.80 -3.18
CA LEU A 76 14.52 -15.52 -2.98
C LEU A 76 15.27 -15.07 -4.21
N VAL A 77 15.57 -16.01 -5.08
CA VAL A 77 16.50 -15.86 -6.18
C VAL A 77 15.67 -15.94 -7.46
N ASP A 78 15.50 -14.81 -8.14
CA ASP A 78 14.85 -14.75 -9.45
C ASP A 78 15.44 -15.86 -10.35
N LEU A 79 14.60 -16.53 -11.15
CA LEU A 79 14.98 -17.69 -11.99
C LEU A 79 16.03 -17.38 -13.08
N ASP A 80 16.68 -16.22 -13.02
CA ASP A 80 17.80 -15.87 -13.88
C ASP A 80 19.01 -16.79 -13.57
N PRO A 81 19.55 -17.52 -14.56
CA PRO A 81 20.76 -18.33 -14.41
C PRO A 81 22.01 -17.58 -13.92
N GLN A 82 21.98 -16.25 -13.78
CA GLN A 82 23.08 -15.45 -13.19
C GLN A 82 23.23 -15.55 -11.67
N THR A 83 22.37 -16.29 -11.00
CA THR A 83 22.32 -16.38 -9.52
C THR A 83 23.21 -17.49 -8.93
N THR A 84 24.15 -17.98 -9.73
CA THR A 84 25.04 -19.10 -9.43
C THR A 84 26.24 -18.68 -8.58
N GLY A 85 26.10 -18.71 -7.26
CA GLY A 85 27.24 -18.67 -6.33
C GLY A 85 27.32 -19.95 -5.49
N THR A 86 28.52 -20.36 -5.09
CA THR A 86 28.76 -21.48 -4.17
C THR A 86 28.40 -21.17 -2.71
N GLY A 87 28.06 -19.92 -2.39
CA GLY A 87 27.69 -19.47 -1.05
C GLY A 87 28.88 -19.21 -0.15
N THR A 88 30.03 -18.85 -0.72
CA THR A 88 31.26 -18.46 -0.01
C THR A 88 31.51 -16.96 -0.13
N ASP A 89 32.42 -16.38 0.66
CA ASP A 89 32.77 -14.94 0.52
C ASP A 89 33.32 -14.59 -0.87
N ALA A 90 34.06 -15.51 -1.48
CA ALA A 90 34.66 -15.32 -2.81
C ALA A 90 33.63 -15.51 -3.93
N ASP A 91 32.52 -16.20 -3.64
CA ASP A 91 31.51 -16.59 -4.61
C ASP A 91 30.12 -16.70 -3.92
N PRO A 92 29.55 -15.55 -3.52
CA PRO A 92 28.31 -15.50 -2.75
C PRO A 92 27.08 -15.77 -3.63
N ILE A 93 26.01 -16.26 -3.02
CA ILE A 93 24.72 -16.42 -3.72
C ILE A 93 24.10 -15.04 -3.91
N LEU A 94 23.88 -14.63 -5.16
CA LEU A 94 23.29 -13.34 -5.48
C LEU A 94 21.78 -13.35 -5.28
N ILE A 95 21.27 -12.43 -4.45
CA ILE A 95 19.85 -12.15 -4.32
C ILE A 95 19.58 -10.82 -5.03
N ALA A 96 19.08 -10.92 -6.27
CA ALA A 96 18.71 -9.76 -7.06
C ALA A 96 17.41 -9.11 -6.54
N ASN A 97 17.17 -7.86 -6.92
CA ASN A 97 15.91 -7.14 -6.69
C ASN A 97 15.47 -6.93 -5.22
N ILE A 98 16.30 -7.30 -4.24
CA ILE A 98 16.06 -7.07 -2.80
C ILE A 98 17.11 -6.10 -2.26
N ARG A 99 16.67 -5.04 -1.58
CA ARG A 99 17.60 -4.13 -0.89
C ARG A 99 18.14 -4.76 0.38
N ALA A 100 19.37 -4.43 0.75
CA ALA A 100 19.98 -4.91 1.99
C ALA A 100 19.11 -4.60 3.21
N GLN A 101 18.46 -3.42 3.23
CA GLN A 101 17.56 -3.04 4.33
C GLN A 101 16.33 -3.95 4.46
N GLN A 102 15.73 -4.35 3.34
CA GLN A 102 14.54 -5.22 3.35
C GLN A 102 14.92 -6.61 3.88
N PHE A 103 16.08 -7.11 3.44
CA PHE A 103 16.63 -8.37 3.94
C PHE A 103 16.97 -8.30 5.43
N ARG A 104 17.54 -7.19 5.92
CA ARG A 104 17.73 -6.95 7.36
C ARG A 104 16.42 -6.98 8.14
N HIS A 105 15.34 -6.41 7.62
CA HIS A 105 14.02 -6.45 8.27
C HIS A 105 13.48 -7.88 8.37
N LEU A 106 13.61 -8.69 7.32
CA LEU A 106 13.26 -10.11 7.37
C LEU A 106 14.12 -10.87 8.40
N LEU A 107 15.44 -10.69 8.37
CA LEU A 107 16.34 -11.35 9.32
C LEU A 107 16.10 -10.89 10.77
N LEU A 108 15.71 -9.65 11.00
CA LEU A 108 15.28 -9.16 12.31
C LEU A 108 14.08 -9.95 12.82
N ALA A 109 13.10 -10.24 11.96
CA ALA A 109 11.93 -11.02 12.33
C ALA A 109 12.25 -12.50 12.59
N LEU A 110 13.18 -13.09 11.83
CA LEU A 110 13.54 -14.51 11.92
C LEU A 110 14.57 -14.83 13.02
N LEU A 111 15.54 -13.94 13.25
CA LEU A 111 16.69 -14.15 14.14
C LEU A 111 16.65 -13.27 15.39
N GLY A 112 15.68 -12.35 15.47
CA GLY A 112 15.53 -11.44 16.59
C GLY A 112 15.40 -12.18 17.93
N ARG A 113 16.03 -11.63 18.96
CA ARG A 113 16.10 -12.26 20.29
C ARG A 113 15.34 -11.43 21.30
N PRO A 114 14.62 -12.06 22.25
CA PRO A 114 14.08 -11.36 23.39
C PRO A 114 15.18 -10.57 24.11
N GLY A 115 14.91 -9.28 24.37
CA GLY A 115 15.87 -8.36 24.98
C GLY A 115 16.64 -7.47 23.99
N ASP A 116 16.65 -7.80 22.69
CA ASP A 116 17.14 -6.87 21.67
C ASP A 116 16.13 -5.71 21.50
N PRO A 117 16.53 -4.44 21.67
CA PRO A 117 15.59 -3.32 21.62
C PRO A 117 14.87 -3.19 20.28
N GLU A 118 15.55 -3.48 19.16
CA GLU A 118 14.98 -3.32 17.83
C GLU A 118 13.92 -4.40 17.54
N TYR A 119 14.22 -5.65 17.91
CA TYR A 119 13.27 -6.75 17.82
C TYR A 119 12.07 -6.55 18.75
N MET A 120 12.30 -6.14 19.99
CA MET A 120 11.20 -5.85 20.93
C MET A 120 10.32 -4.67 20.44
N SER A 121 10.92 -3.68 19.77
CA SER A 121 10.17 -2.61 19.08
C SER A 121 9.31 -3.21 17.97
N LEU A 122 9.89 -4.02 17.10
CA LEU A 122 9.17 -4.68 15.99
C LEU A 122 7.93 -5.46 16.48
N LEU A 123 8.02 -6.15 17.63
CA LEU A 123 6.90 -6.90 18.19
C LEU A 123 5.80 -6.02 18.81
N THR A 124 6.16 -4.84 19.33
CA THR A 124 5.24 -4.01 20.13
C THR A 124 4.72 -2.77 19.40
N ASP A 125 5.39 -2.34 18.33
CA ASP A 125 5.05 -1.10 17.62
C ASP A 125 3.73 -1.23 16.88
N GLY A 126 3.40 -2.41 16.33
CA GLY A 126 2.12 -2.65 15.67
C GLY A 126 0.92 -2.64 16.62
N GLU A 127 1.12 -2.83 17.93
CA GLU A 127 0.04 -2.82 18.94
C GLU A 127 -0.31 -1.42 19.44
N LYS A 128 0.60 -0.45 19.30
CA LYS A 128 0.50 0.86 19.95
C LYS A 128 0.41 1.96 18.91
N ASP A 129 -0.79 2.51 18.74
CA ASP A 129 -1.09 3.58 17.77
C ASP A 129 -0.06 4.72 17.74
N TYR A 130 0.36 5.21 18.90
CA TYR A 130 1.32 6.31 19.00
C TYR A 130 2.75 5.97 18.53
N ARG A 131 3.04 4.71 18.24
CA ARG A 131 4.33 4.25 17.70
C ARG A 131 4.30 3.97 16.21
N HIS A 132 3.13 4.10 15.58
CA HIS A 132 2.98 3.91 14.16
C HIS A 132 3.71 5.03 13.42
N SER A 133 4.79 4.67 12.75
CA SER A 133 5.60 5.58 11.94
C SER A 133 5.77 5.05 10.52
N HIS A 134 6.21 5.91 9.60
CA HIS A 134 6.62 5.49 8.25
C HIS A 134 7.65 4.36 8.31
N ALA A 135 8.66 4.46 9.17
CA ALA A 135 9.71 3.45 9.28
C ALA A 135 9.17 2.08 9.75
N THR A 136 8.24 2.05 10.71
CA THR A 136 7.63 0.78 11.16
C THR A 136 6.72 0.18 10.09
N PHE A 137 6.02 1.01 9.31
CA PHE A 137 5.24 0.54 8.15
C PHE A 137 6.14 -0.16 7.13
N ILE A 138 7.26 0.46 6.74
CA ILE A 138 8.22 -0.13 5.80
C ILE A 138 8.77 -1.47 6.32
N LYS A 139 9.09 -1.55 7.62
CA LYS A 139 9.53 -2.82 8.24
C LYS A 139 8.53 -3.95 8.03
N TYR A 140 7.25 -3.72 8.36
CA TYR A 140 6.22 -4.75 8.18
C TYR A 140 5.95 -5.05 6.72
N LEU A 141 6.01 -4.05 5.83
CA LEU A 141 5.87 -4.23 4.39
C LEU A 141 6.98 -5.14 3.85
N ASP A 142 8.24 -4.87 4.19
CA ASP A 142 9.38 -5.67 3.78
C ASP A 142 9.28 -7.12 4.28
N ILE A 143 8.88 -7.31 5.54
CA ILE A 143 8.69 -8.64 6.11
C ILE A 143 7.55 -9.36 5.40
N ALA A 144 6.40 -8.72 5.19
CA ALA A 144 5.24 -9.31 4.54
C ALA A 144 5.55 -9.77 3.10
N THR A 145 6.19 -8.89 2.31
CA THR A 145 6.60 -9.19 0.93
C THR A 145 7.58 -10.35 0.87
N LEU A 146 8.71 -10.27 1.61
CA LEU A 146 9.74 -11.29 1.53
C LEU A 146 9.30 -12.63 2.13
N ALA A 147 8.54 -12.62 3.23
CA ALA A 147 7.95 -13.83 3.80
C ALA A 147 6.92 -14.45 2.85
N GLY A 148 6.15 -13.63 2.13
CA GLY A 148 5.23 -14.09 1.10
C GLY A 148 5.95 -14.82 -0.04
N HIS A 149 7.01 -14.21 -0.58
CA HIS A 149 7.84 -14.84 -1.61
C HIS A 149 8.41 -16.19 -1.14
N LEU A 150 8.94 -16.22 0.09
CA LEU A 150 9.48 -17.41 0.73
C LEU A 150 8.44 -18.46 1.17
N GLN A 151 7.13 -18.22 0.94
CA GLN A 151 6.04 -19.07 1.43
C GLN A 151 6.06 -19.28 2.96
N MET A 152 6.55 -18.30 3.71
CA MET A 152 6.50 -18.27 5.17
C MET A 152 5.17 -17.69 5.64
N ILE A 153 4.11 -18.46 5.43
CA ILE A 153 2.71 -18.00 5.51
C ILE A 153 2.38 -17.33 6.85
N ASN A 154 2.80 -17.94 7.96
CA ASN A 154 2.54 -17.40 9.30
C ASN A 154 3.25 -16.07 9.53
N LEU A 155 4.47 -15.91 9.03
CA LEU A 155 5.23 -14.66 9.18
C LEU A 155 4.66 -13.57 8.28
N SER A 156 4.31 -13.90 7.03
CA SER A 156 3.65 -12.96 6.11
C SER A 156 2.31 -12.49 6.66
N SER A 157 1.46 -13.42 7.13
CA SER A 157 0.17 -13.12 7.77
C SER A 157 0.32 -12.27 9.03
N TRP A 158 1.31 -12.58 9.87
CA TRP A 158 1.62 -11.75 11.04
C TRP A 158 1.99 -10.31 10.63
N ALA A 159 2.89 -10.14 9.65
CA ALA A 159 3.33 -8.83 9.19
C ALA A 159 2.18 -8.03 8.52
N LEU A 160 1.36 -8.70 7.71
CA LEU A 160 0.13 -8.12 7.14
C LEU A 160 -0.83 -7.67 8.23
N SER A 161 -1.01 -8.46 9.30
CA SER A 161 -1.86 -8.06 10.43
C SER A 161 -1.34 -6.79 11.12
N GLN A 162 -0.01 -6.60 11.19
CA GLN A 162 0.58 -5.37 11.73
C GLN A 162 0.39 -4.17 10.78
N LEU A 163 0.53 -4.37 9.46
CA LEU A 163 0.20 -3.33 8.46
C LEU A 163 -1.26 -2.91 8.55
N THR A 164 -2.18 -3.87 8.67
CA THR A 164 -3.60 -3.60 8.83
C THR A 164 -3.88 -2.77 10.07
N ARG A 165 -3.24 -3.07 11.21
CA ARG A 165 -3.35 -2.26 12.43
C ARG A 165 -2.81 -0.86 12.21
N HIS A 166 -1.67 -0.73 11.53
CA HIS A 166 -1.04 0.55 11.22
C HIS A 166 -1.97 1.44 10.39
N ILE A 167 -2.51 0.91 9.28
CA ILE A 167 -3.45 1.62 8.39
C ILE A 167 -4.76 1.95 9.11
N ASN A 168 -5.21 1.08 10.02
CA ASN A 168 -6.41 1.29 10.83
C ASN A 168 -6.18 2.13 12.09
N SER A 169 -4.97 2.59 12.36
CA SER A 169 -4.69 3.44 13.51
C SER A 169 -5.19 4.87 13.32
N SER A 170 -5.69 5.47 14.40
CA SER A 170 -6.09 6.89 14.41
C SER A 170 -4.90 7.85 14.36
N CYS A 171 -3.71 7.39 14.76
CA CYS A 171 -2.48 8.16 14.74
C CYS A 171 -1.72 8.05 13.42
N TRP A 172 -2.12 7.13 12.54
CA TRP A 172 -1.48 7.00 11.25
C TRP A 172 -1.84 8.17 10.35
N THR A 173 -0.82 8.94 10.03
CA THR A 173 -0.85 9.89 8.94
C THR A 173 0.20 9.50 7.91
N PRO A 174 -0.08 9.57 6.61
CA PRO A 174 0.90 9.30 5.55
C PRO A 174 1.80 10.52 5.30
N ASP A 175 2.14 11.19 6.40
CA ASP A 175 2.94 12.40 6.45
C ASP A 175 4.42 12.01 6.31
N GLY A 176 4.81 11.55 5.12
CA GLY A 176 6.19 11.18 4.84
C GLY A 176 6.36 10.76 3.39
N THR A 177 7.33 11.34 2.68
CA THR A 177 7.58 11.08 1.25
C THR A 177 7.64 9.57 0.96
N TRP A 178 6.57 9.02 0.41
CA TRP A 178 6.48 7.63 0.00
C TRP A 178 7.32 7.45 -1.25
N ASP A 179 8.41 6.72 -1.10
CA ASP A 179 9.26 6.36 -2.22
C ASP A 179 8.49 5.51 -3.23
N LYS A 180 8.75 5.70 -4.52
CA LYS A 180 8.12 4.95 -5.62
C LYS A 180 8.11 3.44 -5.35
N ARG A 181 9.24 2.91 -4.87
CA ARG A 181 9.43 1.48 -4.68
C ARG A 181 8.53 0.95 -3.58
N VAL A 182 8.24 1.76 -2.57
CA VAL A 182 7.31 1.39 -1.50
C VAL A 182 5.90 1.25 -2.06
N VAL A 183 5.45 2.20 -2.89
CA VAL A 183 4.11 2.13 -3.50
C VAL A 183 4.00 0.90 -4.40
N ILE A 184 5.02 0.63 -5.24
CA ILE A 184 5.08 -0.58 -6.06
C ILE A 184 5.01 -1.83 -5.20
N GLN A 185 5.81 -1.91 -4.14
CA GLN A 185 5.84 -3.06 -3.23
C GLN A 185 4.49 -3.29 -2.54
N VAL A 186 3.74 -2.23 -2.20
CA VAL A 186 2.38 -2.36 -1.67
C VAL A 186 1.41 -2.88 -2.72
N VAL A 187 1.51 -2.41 -3.98
CA VAL A 187 0.69 -2.92 -5.10
C VAL A 187 0.98 -4.40 -5.36
N GLU A 188 2.26 -4.78 -5.43
CA GLU A 188 2.67 -6.17 -5.63
C GLU A 188 2.20 -7.07 -4.47
N LEU A 189 2.31 -6.58 -3.23
CA LEU A 189 1.83 -7.30 -2.06
C LEU A 189 0.31 -7.47 -2.11
N GLU A 190 -0.45 -6.41 -2.41
CA GLU A 190 -1.91 -6.47 -2.53
C GLU A 190 -2.32 -7.51 -3.58
N ARG A 191 -1.70 -7.47 -4.77
CA ARG A 191 -1.94 -8.42 -5.85
C ARG A 191 -1.67 -9.86 -5.40
N SER A 192 -0.49 -10.10 -4.81
CA SER A 192 -0.10 -11.43 -4.33
C SER A 192 -1.07 -11.97 -3.27
N THR A 193 -1.63 -11.09 -2.43
CA THR A 193 -2.62 -11.49 -1.42
C THR A 193 -4.00 -11.76 -2.02
N SER A 194 -4.39 -11.04 -3.07
CA SER A 194 -5.68 -11.19 -3.76
C SER A 194 -5.74 -12.47 -4.61
N GLU A 195 -4.63 -12.84 -5.27
CA GLU A 195 -4.54 -14.01 -6.17
C GLU A 195 -4.37 -15.35 -5.43
N ALA A 196 -4.11 -15.35 -4.12
CA ALA A 196 -3.81 -16.56 -3.36
C ALA A 196 -5.00 -17.01 -2.48
N PRO A 197 -5.97 -17.78 -3.04
CA PRO A 197 -7.18 -18.21 -2.32
C PRO A 197 -6.87 -19.19 -1.17
N GLU A 198 -5.68 -19.78 -1.15
CA GLU A 198 -5.23 -20.67 -0.07
C GLU A 198 -5.04 -19.94 1.26
N PHE A 199 -4.92 -18.60 1.23
CA PHE A 199 -4.94 -17.80 2.45
C PHE A 199 -6.38 -17.48 2.82
N THR A 200 -6.88 -18.12 3.87
CA THR A 200 -8.13 -17.75 4.56
C THR A 200 -8.17 -16.27 4.99
N TYR A 201 -7.02 -15.59 4.96
CA TYR A 201 -6.82 -14.18 5.31
C TYR A 201 -6.66 -13.22 4.12
N SER A 202 -6.72 -13.69 2.86
CA SER A 202 -6.49 -12.87 1.65
C SER A 202 -7.34 -11.60 1.61
N SER A 203 -8.65 -11.72 1.82
CA SER A 203 -9.60 -10.60 1.77
C SER A 203 -9.45 -9.63 2.95
N LEU A 204 -8.96 -10.09 4.10
CA LEU A 204 -8.76 -9.26 5.29
C LEU A 204 -7.47 -8.41 5.20
N CYS A 205 -6.54 -8.79 4.32
CA CYS A 205 -5.24 -8.14 4.19
C CYS A 205 -5.15 -7.22 2.96
N SER A 206 -5.86 -7.53 1.86
CA SER A 206 -5.85 -6.69 0.67
C SER A 206 -6.59 -5.36 0.85
N VAL A 207 -7.72 -5.35 1.55
CA VAL A 207 -8.54 -4.15 1.77
C VAL A 207 -7.74 -3.01 2.46
N PRO A 208 -7.02 -3.25 3.57
CA PRO A 208 -6.14 -2.23 4.16
C PRO A 208 -5.10 -1.68 3.18
N LEU A 209 -4.43 -2.53 2.40
CA LEU A 209 -3.44 -2.08 1.41
C LEU A 209 -4.07 -1.20 0.33
N ARG A 210 -5.29 -1.54 -0.13
CA ARG A 210 -6.05 -0.67 -1.04
C ARG A 210 -6.41 0.67 -0.41
N ILE A 211 -6.84 0.68 0.86
CA ILE A 211 -7.10 1.92 1.61
C ILE A 211 -5.84 2.79 1.66
N PHE A 212 -4.69 2.19 1.98
CA PHE A 212 -3.40 2.87 1.99
C PHE A 212 -3.12 3.49 0.62
N LEU A 213 -3.19 2.68 -0.44
CA LEU A 213 -2.86 3.12 -1.79
C LEU A 213 -3.77 4.28 -2.23
N ARG A 214 -5.08 4.17 -2.03
CA ARG A 214 -6.02 5.26 -2.32
C ARG A 214 -5.68 6.53 -1.56
N HIS A 215 -5.26 6.40 -0.31
CA HIS A 215 -4.93 7.56 0.49
C HIS A 215 -3.60 8.22 0.06
N VAL A 216 -2.62 7.43 -0.40
CA VAL A 216 -1.43 7.98 -1.07
C VAL A 216 -1.83 8.77 -2.31
N LEU A 217 -2.92 8.40 -2.99
CA LEU A 217 -3.46 9.12 -4.16
C LEU A 217 -4.26 10.38 -3.80
N ASP A 218 -4.43 10.76 -2.53
CA ASP A 218 -5.24 11.95 -2.18
C ASP A 218 -4.45 13.26 -2.44
N PRO A 219 -4.90 14.13 -3.38
CA PRO A 219 -4.22 15.38 -3.72
C PRO A 219 -4.32 16.44 -2.62
N SER A 220 -5.16 16.25 -1.60
CA SER A 220 -5.19 17.13 -0.42
C SER A 220 -4.03 16.87 0.54
N VAL A 221 -3.39 15.69 0.44
CA VAL A 221 -2.27 15.29 1.29
C VAL A 221 -0.92 15.73 0.69
N ARG A 222 -0.82 15.91 -0.64
CA ARG A 222 0.42 16.29 -1.33
C ARG A 222 0.22 17.13 -2.57
N ASP A 223 1.29 17.86 -2.93
CA ASP A 223 1.43 18.43 -4.26
C ASP A 223 1.35 17.29 -5.30
N PRO A 224 0.41 17.34 -6.24
CA PRO A 224 0.27 16.33 -7.25
C PRO A 224 1.52 16.04 -8.07
N SER A 225 2.47 16.98 -8.17
CA SER A 225 3.73 16.77 -8.88
C SER A 225 4.58 15.64 -8.31
N ASP A 226 4.56 15.43 -6.99
CA ASP A 226 5.50 14.55 -6.29
C ASP A 226 5.19 13.05 -6.47
N LEU A 227 3.92 12.71 -6.70
CA LEU A 227 3.45 11.34 -6.89
C LEU A 227 3.23 10.99 -8.37
N SER A 228 3.18 12.00 -9.22
CA SER A 228 2.80 11.85 -10.62
C SER A 228 3.75 10.91 -11.40
N ILE A 229 5.06 10.98 -11.19
CA ILE A 229 6.04 10.12 -11.91
C ILE A 229 6.01 8.65 -11.43
N PRO A 230 6.00 8.35 -10.12
CA PRO A 230 5.75 6.99 -9.61
C PRO A 230 4.48 6.36 -10.15
N LEU A 231 3.36 7.10 -10.12
CA LEU A 231 2.06 6.63 -10.55
C LEU A 231 1.98 6.45 -12.06
N TYR A 232 2.61 7.34 -12.85
CA TYR A 232 2.74 7.14 -14.30
C TYR A 232 3.46 5.84 -14.62
N LYS A 233 4.57 5.55 -13.94
CA LYS A 233 5.32 4.34 -14.23
C LYS A 233 4.56 3.11 -13.80
N ILE A 234 3.85 3.12 -12.66
CA ILE A 234 2.94 2.03 -12.29
C ILE A 234 1.88 1.87 -13.40
N TYR A 235 1.22 2.96 -13.77
CA TYR A 235 0.23 3.02 -14.84
C TYR A 235 0.77 2.54 -16.20
N LYS A 236 2.00 2.90 -16.58
CA LYS A 236 2.63 2.60 -17.87
C LYS A 236 3.26 1.22 -17.91
N ASP A 237 4.01 0.84 -16.87
CA ASP A 237 4.66 -0.47 -16.77
C ASP A 237 3.56 -1.56 -16.76
N HIS A 238 2.40 -1.31 -16.14
CA HIS A 238 1.23 -2.20 -16.21
C HIS A 238 0.41 -2.08 -17.51
N HIS A 239 0.48 -0.98 -18.25
CA HIS A 239 -0.21 -0.83 -19.53
C HIS A 239 0.33 -1.77 -20.62
N TYR A 240 1.63 -2.08 -20.58
CA TYR A 240 2.30 -2.82 -21.66
C TYR A 240 2.58 -4.29 -21.34
N ASP A 241 2.47 -4.72 -20.07
CA ASP A 241 2.44 -6.13 -19.71
C ASP A 241 1.00 -6.68 -19.83
N THR A 242 0.64 -7.06 -21.06
CA THR A 242 -0.68 -7.54 -21.47
C THR A 242 -1.18 -8.82 -20.79
N GLU A 243 -0.39 -9.44 -19.91
CA GLU A 243 -0.72 -10.73 -19.29
C GLU A 243 -1.30 -10.63 -17.87
N ALA A 244 -1.33 -9.45 -17.25
CA ALA A 244 -1.96 -9.26 -15.93
C ALA A 244 -3.10 -8.22 -15.95
N PRO A 245 -4.23 -8.52 -16.62
CA PRO A 245 -5.41 -7.65 -16.62
C PRO A 245 -6.25 -7.74 -15.33
N GLU A 246 -5.90 -8.60 -14.36
CA GLU A 246 -6.78 -8.88 -13.23
C GLU A 246 -6.66 -7.84 -12.11
N SER A 247 -7.67 -6.97 -12.09
CA SER A 247 -8.27 -6.29 -10.94
C SER A 247 -7.31 -5.60 -9.98
N LEU A 248 -6.87 -4.42 -10.38
CA LEU A 248 -6.40 -3.44 -9.42
C LEU A 248 -7.37 -2.28 -9.52
N GLY A 249 -8.46 -2.28 -8.75
CA GLY A 249 -9.34 -1.10 -8.62
C GLY A 249 -8.54 0.16 -8.27
N ILE A 250 -7.34 0.00 -7.70
CA ILE A 250 -6.37 1.09 -7.53
C ILE A 250 -5.91 1.73 -8.85
N PHE A 251 -5.82 0.99 -9.96
CA PHE A 251 -5.57 1.53 -11.29
C PHE A 251 -6.68 2.50 -11.69
N GLY A 252 -7.95 2.15 -11.47
CA GLY A 252 -9.06 3.07 -11.70
C GLY A 252 -8.92 4.35 -10.87
N TRP A 253 -8.50 4.23 -9.60
CA TRP A 253 -8.17 5.39 -8.78
C TRP A 253 -6.99 6.22 -9.32
N MET A 254 -5.94 5.58 -9.84
CA MET A 254 -4.81 6.26 -10.48
C MET A 254 -5.25 7.00 -11.75
N PHE A 255 -6.12 6.38 -12.56
CA PHE A 255 -6.70 7.00 -13.74
C PHE A 255 -7.50 8.25 -13.38
N VAL A 256 -8.41 8.17 -12.40
CA VAL A 256 -9.21 9.31 -11.92
C VAL A 256 -8.30 10.40 -11.34
N TYR A 257 -7.27 10.01 -10.59
CA TYR A 257 -6.27 10.95 -10.06
C TYR A 257 -5.59 11.73 -11.19
N VAL A 258 -5.02 11.03 -12.18
CA VAL A 258 -4.36 11.65 -13.34
C VAL A 258 -5.33 12.51 -14.12
N LEU A 259 -6.55 12.04 -14.34
CA LEU A 259 -7.61 12.77 -15.02
C LEU A 259 -7.91 14.09 -14.28
N SER A 260 -8.00 14.06 -12.95
CA SER A 260 -8.32 15.22 -12.11
C SER A 260 -7.29 16.36 -12.19
N LEU A 261 -6.04 16.06 -12.55
CA LEU A 261 -4.98 17.06 -12.75
C LEU A 261 -5.29 17.99 -13.93
N GLY A 262 -6.03 17.48 -14.92
CA GLY A 262 -6.42 18.19 -16.12
C GLY A 262 -5.27 18.48 -17.09
N HIS A 263 -5.66 18.79 -18.33
CA HIS A 263 -4.73 18.95 -19.46
C HIS A 263 -3.74 20.12 -19.38
N HIS A 264 -3.98 21.09 -18.49
CA HIS A 264 -3.03 22.19 -18.25
C HIS A 264 -1.90 21.83 -17.29
N SER A 265 -2.02 20.71 -16.57
CA SER A 265 -0.96 20.24 -15.67
C SER A 265 0.34 20.01 -16.46
N SER A 266 1.49 20.31 -15.85
CA SER A 266 2.80 19.94 -16.40
C SER A 266 2.88 18.45 -16.64
N TYR A 267 2.27 17.66 -15.76
CA TYR A 267 2.21 16.21 -15.90
C TYR A 267 1.60 15.75 -17.24
N TRP A 268 0.43 16.28 -17.63
CA TRP A 268 -0.16 15.92 -18.92
C TRP A 268 0.71 16.37 -20.09
N ARG A 269 1.34 17.54 -20.00
CA ARG A 269 2.11 18.12 -21.11
C ARG A 269 3.48 17.47 -21.31
N ASP A 270 4.15 17.15 -20.20
CA ASP A 270 5.57 16.81 -20.19
C ASP A 270 5.82 15.30 -20.01
N THR A 271 4.88 14.57 -19.38
CA THR A 271 5.07 13.15 -19.03
C THR A 271 4.27 12.20 -19.92
N LEU A 272 3.03 12.56 -20.26
CA LEU A 272 2.10 11.67 -20.97
C LEU A 272 2.36 11.60 -22.47
N THR A 273 2.20 10.41 -23.04
CA THR A 273 2.30 10.23 -24.50
C THR A 273 1.13 10.91 -25.22
N ARG A 274 1.15 10.91 -26.56
CA ARG A 274 0.01 11.39 -27.35
C ARG A 274 -1.24 10.51 -27.14
N ASP A 275 -1.05 9.21 -27.05
CA ASP A 275 -2.15 8.25 -26.93
C ASP A 275 -2.77 8.33 -25.53
N ASP A 276 -1.93 8.39 -24.48
CA ASP A 276 -2.35 8.63 -23.10
C ASP A 276 -3.25 9.88 -23.00
N ARG A 277 -2.81 11.00 -23.59
CA ARG A 277 -3.58 12.25 -23.60
C ARG A 277 -4.89 12.12 -24.37
N SER A 278 -4.92 11.36 -25.46
CA SER A 278 -6.14 11.17 -26.26
C SER A 278 -7.19 10.41 -25.46
N VAL A 279 -6.78 9.36 -24.74
CA VAL A 279 -7.63 8.63 -23.80
C VAL A 279 -8.16 9.55 -22.69
N LEU A 280 -7.29 10.37 -22.09
CA LEU A 280 -7.72 11.29 -21.03
C LEU A 280 -8.61 12.44 -21.52
N TYR A 281 -8.43 12.93 -22.74
CA TYR A 281 -9.34 13.92 -23.33
C TYR A 281 -10.72 13.33 -23.58
N MET A 282 -10.79 12.10 -24.09
CA MET A 282 -12.05 11.38 -24.25
C MET A 282 -12.72 11.20 -22.89
N ALA A 283 -11.99 10.70 -21.90
CA ALA A 283 -12.48 10.55 -20.54
C ALA A 283 -12.98 11.87 -19.95
N GLN A 284 -12.27 12.98 -20.17
CA GLN A 284 -12.69 14.30 -19.69
C GLN A 284 -14.02 14.75 -20.31
N ALA A 285 -14.27 14.42 -21.58
CA ALA A 285 -15.52 14.74 -22.26
C ALA A 285 -16.67 13.85 -21.74
N GLU A 286 -16.46 12.54 -21.66
CA GLU A 286 -17.46 11.55 -21.25
C GLU A 286 -17.82 11.64 -19.76
N LEU A 287 -16.84 11.97 -18.91
CA LEU A 287 -17.01 12.06 -17.46
C LEU A 287 -17.37 13.47 -16.97
N ALA A 288 -17.64 14.40 -17.89
CA ALA A 288 -18.08 15.75 -17.56
C ALA A 288 -19.44 15.77 -16.82
N ASN A 289 -20.29 14.77 -17.05
CA ASN A 289 -21.55 14.59 -16.33
C ASN A 289 -21.61 13.20 -15.69
N LEU A 290 -20.84 13.02 -14.60
CA LEU A 290 -20.73 11.73 -13.94
C LEU A 290 -22.09 11.23 -13.40
N ALA A 291 -22.97 12.14 -12.98
CA ALA A 291 -24.32 11.83 -12.49
C ALA A 291 -25.21 11.11 -13.51
N ALA A 292 -24.99 11.35 -14.80
CA ALA A 292 -25.75 10.73 -15.89
C ALA A 292 -25.26 9.32 -16.26
N ARG A 293 -24.11 8.88 -15.72
CA ARG A 293 -23.49 7.61 -16.06
C ARG A 293 -24.02 6.50 -15.14
N SER A 294 -24.82 5.59 -15.69
CA SER A 294 -25.39 4.45 -14.94
C SER A 294 -24.41 3.32 -14.68
N ASP A 295 -23.34 3.27 -15.47
CA ASP A 295 -22.24 2.32 -15.44
C ASP A 295 -21.08 2.76 -14.53
N VAL A 296 -21.29 3.82 -13.74
CA VAL A 296 -20.43 4.15 -12.60
C VAL A 296 -21.27 4.12 -11.34
N SER A 297 -20.87 3.31 -10.37
CA SER A 297 -21.57 3.09 -9.12
C SER A 297 -21.39 4.28 -8.17
N ILE A 298 -21.91 5.46 -8.52
CA ILE A 298 -21.86 6.67 -7.67
C ILE A 298 -23.15 6.90 -6.86
N GLY A 299 -24.20 6.13 -7.13
CA GLY A 299 -25.51 6.32 -6.49
C GLY A 299 -25.46 6.23 -4.96
N TRP A 300 -24.51 5.46 -4.41
CA TRP A 300 -24.31 5.32 -2.97
C TRP A 300 -23.82 6.60 -2.28
N LEU A 301 -23.12 7.49 -3.00
CA LEU A 301 -22.67 8.79 -2.49
C LEU A 301 -23.85 9.76 -2.34
N THR A 302 -24.74 9.76 -3.32
CA THR A 302 -25.88 10.68 -3.41
C THR A 302 -27.09 10.23 -2.59
N ASN A 303 -27.30 8.91 -2.48
CA ASN A 303 -28.45 8.34 -1.79
C ASN A 303 -28.03 7.14 -0.93
N PRO A 304 -27.32 7.38 0.19
CA PRO A 304 -26.81 6.31 1.07
C PRO A 304 -27.91 5.53 1.82
N LEU A 305 -29.18 5.96 1.70
CA LEU A 305 -30.36 5.29 2.24
C LEU A 305 -31.09 4.42 1.22
N ASN A 306 -30.70 4.47 -0.06
CA ASN A 306 -31.29 3.62 -1.09
C ASN A 306 -31.10 2.15 -0.67
N PRO A 307 -32.18 1.34 -0.61
CA PRO A 307 -32.08 -0.10 -0.31
C PRO A 307 -31.12 -0.86 -1.23
N GLU A 308 -30.90 -0.38 -2.45
CA GLU A 308 -29.94 -0.95 -3.41
C GLU A 308 -28.49 -0.85 -2.91
N PHE A 309 -28.13 0.28 -2.30
CA PHE A 309 -26.76 0.52 -1.80
C PHE A 309 -26.57 0.12 -0.35
N ASN A 310 -27.66 0.17 0.43
CA ASN A 310 -27.79 -0.41 1.75
C ASN A 310 -26.74 0.04 2.80
N ILE A 311 -26.02 1.15 2.58
CA ILE A 311 -24.90 1.58 3.43
C ILE A 311 -25.36 1.88 4.86
N LEU A 312 -26.40 2.70 5.00
CA LEU A 312 -26.85 3.18 6.31
C LEU A 312 -27.90 2.27 6.96
N SER A 313 -28.40 1.26 6.25
CA SER A 313 -29.40 0.33 6.82
C SER A 313 -28.82 -0.57 7.91
N HIS A 314 -27.50 -0.75 7.92
CA HIS A 314 -26.76 -1.49 8.93
C HIS A 314 -26.58 -0.71 10.25
N CYS A 315 -26.91 0.60 10.27
CA CYS A 315 -26.98 1.36 11.52
C CYS A 315 -28.24 0.96 12.30
N CYS A 316 -28.09 0.67 13.60
CA CYS A 316 -29.27 0.57 14.47
C CYS A 316 -30.01 1.93 14.53
N LYS A 317 -31.28 1.92 14.96
CA LYS A 317 -32.11 3.13 15.03
C LYS A 317 -31.45 4.27 15.81
N ASP A 318 -30.70 3.94 16.86
CA ASP A 318 -30.01 4.91 17.71
C ASP A 318 -28.74 5.49 17.05
N CYS A 319 -28.09 4.73 16.17
CA CYS A 319 -26.91 5.19 15.43
C CYS A 319 -27.27 5.90 14.13
N LEU A 320 -28.44 5.65 13.55
CA LEU A 320 -28.78 6.16 12.22
C LEU A 320 -28.69 7.69 12.11
N SER A 321 -29.12 8.43 13.14
CA SER A 321 -29.01 9.89 13.17
C SER A 321 -27.55 10.37 13.24
N HIS A 322 -26.71 9.69 14.02
CA HIS A 322 -25.28 9.95 14.09
C HIS A 322 -24.58 9.57 12.78
N CYS A 323 -24.88 8.40 12.19
CA CYS A 323 -24.37 7.96 10.89
C CYS A 323 -24.70 8.99 9.81
N LYS A 324 -25.95 9.50 9.76
CA LYS A 324 -26.36 10.56 8.83
C LYS A 324 -25.61 11.87 9.05
N ALA A 325 -25.36 12.24 10.30
CA ALA A 325 -24.61 13.46 10.62
C ALA A 325 -23.15 13.31 10.16
N VAL A 326 -22.47 12.24 10.56
CA VAL A 326 -21.07 11.98 10.13
C VAL A 326 -21.00 11.83 8.61
N TRP A 327 -21.96 11.14 7.98
CA TRP A 327 -22.05 11.06 6.52
C TRP A 327 -22.19 12.44 5.89
N GLY A 328 -23.13 13.25 6.36
CA GLY A 328 -23.34 14.62 5.88
C GLY A 328 -22.08 15.49 6.01
N LEU A 329 -21.30 15.26 7.07
CA LEU A 329 -20.03 15.93 7.31
C LEU A 329 -18.94 15.46 6.34
N THR A 330 -18.80 14.15 6.10
CA THR A 330 -17.69 13.59 5.30
C THR A 330 -18.03 13.43 3.82
N TYR A 331 -19.06 12.67 3.49
CA TYR A 331 -19.44 12.28 2.13
C TYR A 331 -20.61 13.07 1.57
N GLY A 332 -21.45 13.67 2.42
CA GLY A 332 -22.60 14.48 2.01
C GLY A 332 -22.22 15.76 1.27
N GLN A 333 -20.94 16.16 1.34
CA GLN A 333 -20.36 17.23 0.53
C GLN A 333 -20.16 16.82 -0.93
N VAL A 334 -20.26 15.53 -1.25
CA VAL A 334 -20.23 15.00 -2.61
C VAL A 334 -21.64 15.05 -3.25
N GLY A 335 -22.66 15.53 -2.52
CA GLY A 335 -24.07 15.19 -2.75
C GLY A 335 -25.04 16.31 -3.16
N GLU A 336 -24.64 17.27 -4.01
CA GLU A 336 -25.63 18.04 -4.79
C GLU A 336 -25.42 17.84 -6.29
N LEU A 337 -25.72 16.64 -6.80
CA LEU A 337 -25.69 16.35 -8.24
C LEU A 337 -26.96 16.82 -8.99
N ASN A 338 -27.76 17.74 -8.41
CA ASN A 338 -28.90 18.42 -9.05
C ASN A 338 -29.60 19.46 -8.11
N SER A 339 -29.05 20.67 -7.93
CA SER A 339 -29.75 21.78 -7.27
C SER A 339 -29.75 23.09 -8.08
N THR A 340 -30.84 23.85 -7.97
CA THR A 340 -31.01 25.19 -8.57
C THR A 340 -31.22 26.33 -7.56
N GLU A 341 -31.29 26.09 -6.25
CA GLU A 341 -31.14 27.15 -5.23
C GLU A 341 -30.64 26.59 -3.87
N PRO A 342 -29.70 27.26 -3.16
CA PRO A 342 -29.11 26.75 -1.92
C PRO A 342 -29.88 27.17 -0.64
N LEU A 343 -29.86 26.28 0.37
CA LEU A 343 -30.15 26.55 1.80
C LEU A 343 -31.58 26.96 2.21
N LYS A 344 -32.56 26.03 2.17
CA LYS A 344 -33.84 26.26 2.88
C LYS A 344 -34.21 25.33 4.03
N ASP A 345 -33.62 24.15 4.20
CA ASP A 345 -34.20 23.20 5.18
C ASP A 345 -33.27 22.64 6.29
N VAL A 346 -32.11 23.25 6.56
CA VAL A 346 -31.25 22.82 7.68
C VAL A 346 -31.23 23.84 8.83
N ARG A 347 -32.40 24.17 9.37
CA ARG A 347 -32.51 24.99 10.59
C ARG A 347 -32.94 24.24 11.85
N HIS A 348 -33.26 22.94 11.83
CA HIS A 348 -33.91 22.28 12.99
C HIS A 348 -33.37 20.91 13.45
N LEU A 349 -32.11 20.54 13.18
CA LEU A 349 -31.61 19.20 13.58
C LEU A 349 -30.37 19.26 14.49
N CYS A 350 -30.58 19.53 15.78
CA CYS A 350 -29.69 19.11 16.88
C CYS A 350 -30.47 19.07 18.20
N CYS A 351 -30.33 18.00 19.00
CA CYS A 351 -30.73 18.06 20.41
C CYS A 351 -29.68 18.85 21.21
N LYS A 352 -30.07 19.38 22.38
CA LYS A 352 -29.22 20.26 23.19
C LYS A 352 -27.91 19.62 23.64
N ASP A 353 -27.85 18.29 23.71
CA ASP A 353 -26.71 17.56 24.27
C ASP A 353 -25.60 17.29 23.23
N CYS A 354 -25.92 17.29 21.93
CA CYS A 354 -24.96 17.02 20.84
C CYS A 354 -24.47 18.29 20.12
N LEU A 355 -25.09 19.45 20.40
CA LEU A 355 -24.84 20.70 19.69
C LEU A 355 -23.40 21.23 19.85
N SER A 356 -22.79 21.06 21.02
CA SER A 356 -21.41 21.50 21.29
C SER A 356 -20.39 20.62 20.59
N HIS A 357 -20.62 19.30 20.53
CA HIS A 357 -19.75 18.36 19.83
C HIS A 357 -19.85 18.53 18.31
N CYS A 358 -21.07 18.68 17.77
CA CYS A 358 -21.27 18.98 16.35
C CYS A 358 -20.61 20.31 15.93
N LYS A 359 -20.68 21.36 16.76
CA LYS A 359 -19.99 22.64 16.48
C LYS A 359 -18.47 22.53 16.55
N ALA A 360 -17.92 21.75 17.48
CA ALA A 360 -16.49 21.53 17.60
C ALA A 360 -15.93 20.73 16.40
N VAL A 361 -16.62 19.67 16.00
CA VAL A 361 -16.25 18.85 14.83
C VAL A 361 -16.39 19.66 13.53
N TRP A 362 -17.50 20.40 13.35
CA TRP A 362 -17.73 21.28 12.19
C TRP A 362 -16.62 22.34 12.02
N GLY A 363 -16.22 22.98 13.12
CA GLY A 363 -15.16 23.99 13.11
C GLY A 363 -13.75 23.44 12.82
N LEU A 364 -13.51 22.16 13.12
CA LEU A 364 -12.21 21.49 12.92
C LEU A 364 -12.03 20.88 11.52
N THR A 365 -13.11 20.72 10.75
CA THR A 365 -13.08 19.86 9.55
C THR A 365 -13.48 20.57 8.24
N TYR A 366 -14.45 21.49 8.22
CA TYR A 366 -15.13 21.88 6.95
C TYR A 366 -15.37 23.38 6.72
N GLY A 367 -14.48 24.26 7.20
CA GLY A 367 -14.62 25.71 6.98
C GLY A 367 -14.48 26.20 5.52
N GLN A 368 -14.12 25.32 4.57
CA GLN A 368 -13.95 25.68 3.16
C GLN A 368 -14.29 24.47 2.28
N VAL A 369 -15.33 24.57 1.43
CA VAL A 369 -15.54 23.92 0.09
C VAL A 369 -17.04 23.74 -0.22
N GLY A 370 -17.46 24.07 -1.45
CA GLY A 370 -18.86 24.22 -1.91
C GLY A 370 -19.39 23.17 -2.90
N GLU A 371 -20.41 23.54 -3.70
CA GLU A 371 -21.35 22.69 -4.47
C GLU A 371 -20.76 21.92 -5.69
N LEU A 372 -21.27 20.70 -5.94
CA LEU A 372 -20.91 19.79 -7.05
C LEU A 372 -21.95 19.75 -8.19
N ASN A 373 -22.25 20.92 -8.72
CA ASN A 373 -23.01 21.11 -9.95
C ASN A 373 -22.17 21.91 -10.95
N SER A 374 -20.88 21.55 -11.05
CA SER A 374 -19.94 22.44 -11.70
C SER A 374 -20.06 22.36 -13.20
N THR A 375 -20.30 23.52 -13.80
CA THR A 375 -20.04 23.73 -15.22
C THR A 375 -18.55 23.65 -15.57
N GLU A 376 -17.66 23.54 -14.58
CA GLU A 376 -16.23 23.35 -14.76
C GLU A 376 -15.94 21.84 -14.93
N PRO A 377 -15.43 21.42 -16.11
CA PRO A 377 -15.04 20.04 -16.33
C PRO A 377 -14.07 19.56 -15.25
N LEU A 378 -14.22 18.32 -14.83
CA LEU A 378 -13.37 17.64 -13.84
C LEU A 378 -13.52 18.10 -12.39
N LYS A 379 -14.38 19.08 -12.05
CA LYS A 379 -14.57 19.42 -10.62
C LYS A 379 -15.09 18.21 -9.84
N ASP A 380 -16.10 17.52 -10.33
CA ASP A 380 -16.67 16.35 -9.64
C ASP A 380 -15.63 15.23 -9.50
N VAL A 381 -14.82 15.01 -10.54
CA VAL A 381 -13.67 14.09 -10.51
C VAL A 381 -12.69 14.50 -9.41
N ARG A 382 -12.32 15.78 -9.29
CA ARG A 382 -11.45 16.28 -8.21
C ARG A 382 -12.03 16.07 -6.81
N HIS A 383 -13.35 16.02 -6.66
CA HIS A 383 -13.98 15.68 -5.38
C HIS A 383 -13.96 14.18 -5.10
N LEU A 384 -14.08 13.33 -6.13
CA LEU A 384 -13.94 11.88 -5.96
C LEU A 384 -12.54 11.48 -5.50
N VAL A 385 -11.50 12.14 -6.03
CA VAL A 385 -10.11 11.85 -5.60
C VAL A 385 -9.88 12.18 -4.11
N LYS A 386 -10.76 12.98 -3.47
CA LYS A 386 -10.71 13.27 -2.02
C LYS A 386 -11.47 12.25 -1.14
N LEU A 387 -12.16 11.28 -1.74
CA LEU A 387 -12.86 10.23 -0.98
C LEU A 387 -11.96 9.51 0.05
N PRO A 388 -10.67 9.23 -0.24
CA PRO A 388 -9.78 8.62 0.75
C PRO A 388 -9.55 9.51 1.99
N GLY A 389 -9.43 10.82 1.83
CA GLY A 389 -9.37 11.78 2.93
C GLY A 389 -10.66 11.81 3.75
N TYR A 390 -11.82 11.81 3.08
CA TYR A 390 -13.13 11.72 3.76
C TYR A 390 -13.30 10.41 4.53
N ARG A 391 -12.73 9.31 4.03
CA ARG A 391 -12.69 8.01 4.71
C ARG A 391 -11.88 8.07 6.00
N ILE A 392 -10.72 8.72 6.00
CA ILE A 392 -9.94 8.92 7.23
C ILE A 392 -10.70 9.79 8.23
N ALA A 393 -11.32 10.89 7.77
CA ALA A 393 -12.13 11.75 8.63
C ALA A 393 -13.30 10.96 9.26
N PHE A 394 -14.00 10.14 8.47
CA PHE A 394 -15.08 9.26 8.95
C PHE A 394 -14.56 8.26 9.98
N LYS A 395 -13.47 7.56 9.67
CA LYS A 395 -12.83 6.60 10.56
C LYS A 395 -12.43 7.24 11.90
N ASN A 396 -11.84 8.43 11.89
CA ASN A 396 -11.44 9.14 13.10
C ASN A 396 -12.66 9.54 13.94
N ALA A 397 -13.76 9.94 13.29
CA ALA A 397 -15.03 10.17 13.96
C ALA A 397 -15.61 8.89 14.59
N VAL A 398 -15.47 7.74 13.90
CA VAL A 398 -15.90 6.42 14.41
C VAL A 398 -15.10 5.98 15.64
N HIS A 399 -13.78 6.14 15.65
CA HIS A 399 -12.93 5.67 16.75
C HIS A 399 -13.02 6.52 18.03
N GLY A 400 -13.49 7.77 17.94
CA GLY A 400 -13.60 8.65 19.10
C GLY A 400 -14.71 8.26 20.08
N VAL A 401 -15.97 8.36 19.65
CA VAL A 401 -17.16 8.11 20.48
C VAL A 401 -18.31 7.58 19.60
N TRP A 402 -18.22 6.33 19.16
CA TRP A 402 -19.38 5.71 18.51
C TRP A 402 -20.39 5.22 19.55
N PRO A 403 -21.67 5.61 19.46
CA PRO A 403 -22.62 5.44 20.57
C PRO A 403 -23.15 4.00 20.77
N CYS A 404 -22.69 3.00 20.00
CA CYS A 404 -23.19 1.63 20.13
C CYS A 404 -22.10 0.56 20.27
N HIS A 405 -22.41 -0.45 21.07
CA HIS A 405 -21.61 -1.65 21.27
C HIS A 405 -21.64 -2.61 20.06
N ASN A 406 -22.51 -2.35 19.09
CA ASN A 406 -22.69 -3.19 17.90
C ASN A 406 -21.74 -2.81 16.76
N ASN A 407 -20.75 -1.96 16.99
CA ASN A 407 -19.75 -1.56 16.00
C ASN A 407 -20.36 -1.04 14.68
N CYS A 408 -21.54 -0.40 14.71
CA CYS A 408 -22.22 0.05 13.50
C CYS A 408 -21.33 0.98 12.64
N GLY A 409 -20.48 1.79 13.26
CA GLY A 409 -19.53 2.66 12.55
C GLY A 409 -18.49 1.89 11.75
N ILE A 410 -18.02 0.75 12.27
CA ILE A 410 -17.10 -0.16 11.56
C ILE A 410 -17.82 -0.82 10.38
N HIS A 411 -19.08 -1.25 10.58
CA HIS A 411 -19.88 -1.82 9.48
C HIS A 411 -20.10 -0.82 8.35
N VAL A 412 -20.44 0.43 8.66
CA VAL A 412 -20.58 1.49 7.65
C VAL A 412 -19.24 1.77 6.97
N LEU A 413 -18.14 1.83 7.73
CA LEU A 413 -16.80 2.03 7.17
C LEU A 413 -16.43 0.92 6.17
N ASN A 414 -16.69 -0.34 6.51
CA ASN A 414 -16.45 -1.46 5.60
C ASN A 414 -17.30 -1.38 4.33
N GLN A 415 -18.56 -0.93 4.43
CA GLN A 415 -19.41 -0.71 3.26
C GLN A 415 -18.85 0.41 2.37
N ILE A 416 -18.37 1.50 2.96
CA ILE A 416 -17.72 2.57 2.21
C ILE A 416 -16.46 2.06 1.51
N ASP A 417 -15.63 1.28 2.21
CA ASP A 417 -14.40 0.73 1.64
C ASP A 417 -14.68 -0.18 0.45
N TRP A 418 -15.74 -1.00 0.53
CA TRP A 418 -16.24 -1.84 -0.56
C TRP A 418 -16.74 -1.01 -1.74
N TRP A 419 -17.58 -0.01 -1.51
CA TRP A 419 -18.07 0.84 -2.60
C TRP A 419 -16.96 1.67 -3.27
N CYS A 420 -15.93 2.05 -2.51
CA CYS A 420 -14.74 2.67 -3.09
C CYS A 420 -13.88 1.68 -3.91
N ASP A 421 -13.89 0.37 -3.58
CA ASP A 421 -13.29 -0.65 -4.43
C ASP A 421 -14.09 -0.76 -5.74
N THR A 422 -15.40 -0.94 -5.65
CA THR A 422 -16.31 -1.02 -6.81
C THR A 422 -16.16 0.18 -7.73
N LEU A 423 -16.08 1.40 -7.16
CA LEU A 423 -15.88 2.62 -7.95
C LEU A 423 -14.53 2.62 -8.68
N GLY A 424 -13.47 2.11 -8.04
CA GLY A 424 -12.17 1.91 -8.67
C GLY A 424 -12.25 0.93 -9.84
N ASP A 425 -12.96 -0.18 -9.67
CA ASP A 425 -13.15 -1.18 -10.72
C ASP A 425 -13.95 -0.60 -11.91
N ASP A 426 -15.02 0.16 -11.65
CA ASP A 426 -15.81 0.85 -12.68
C ASP A 426 -14.94 1.82 -13.51
N PHE A 427 -14.06 2.57 -12.84
CA PHE A 427 -13.13 3.48 -13.52
C PHE A 427 -12.04 2.75 -14.31
N GLN A 428 -11.58 1.60 -13.84
CA GLN A 428 -10.67 0.75 -14.61
C GLN A 428 -11.35 0.23 -15.88
N ALA A 429 -12.59 -0.25 -15.79
CA ALA A 429 -13.35 -0.72 -16.94
C ALA A 429 -13.56 0.40 -17.97
N LEU A 430 -13.88 1.61 -17.52
CA LEU A 430 -14.01 2.77 -18.40
C LEU A 430 -12.72 3.12 -19.11
N TYR A 431 -11.62 3.13 -18.37
CA TYR A 431 -10.32 3.37 -18.95
C TYR A 431 -10.03 2.40 -20.10
N GLN A 432 -10.28 1.09 -19.90
CA GLN A 432 -10.09 0.07 -20.93
C GLN A 432 -10.94 0.35 -22.17
N GLN A 433 -12.21 0.73 -22.00
CA GLN A 433 -13.08 1.12 -23.12
C GLN A 433 -12.52 2.32 -23.90
N PHE A 434 -12.01 3.34 -23.22
CA PHE A 434 -11.41 4.50 -23.87
C PHE A 434 -10.13 4.14 -24.63
N VAL A 435 -9.29 3.25 -24.08
CA VAL A 435 -8.08 2.74 -24.76
C VAL A 435 -8.46 1.99 -26.03
N GLU A 436 -9.44 1.09 -25.96
CA GLU A 436 -9.92 0.33 -27.12
C GLU A 436 -10.47 1.26 -28.20
N TYR A 437 -11.26 2.27 -27.81
CA TYR A 437 -11.83 3.24 -28.74
C TYR A 437 -10.75 4.07 -29.44
N VAL A 438 -9.77 4.61 -28.69
CA VAL A 438 -8.64 5.36 -29.26
C VAL A 438 -7.80 4.47 -30.19
N SER A 439 -7.52 3.23 -29.78
CA SER A 439 -6.71 2.28 -30.56
C SER A 439 -7.41 1.82 -31.85
N SER A 440 -8.75 1.77 -31.85
CA SER A 440 -9.55 1.40 -33.03
C SER A 440 -9.57 2.48 -34.13
N GLY A 441 -9.09 3.70 -33.83
CA GLY A 441 -9.08 4.82 -34.78
C GLY A 441 -10.46 5.39 -35.11
N GLN A 442 -11.51 5.00 -34.40
CA GLN A 442 -12.89 5.46 -34.65
C GLN A 442 -13.07 6.98 -34.50
N LEU A 443 -12.23 7.65 -33.69
CA LEU A 443 -12.21 9.11 -33.53
C LEU A 443 -11.98 9.90 -34.83
N LEU A 444 -11.32 9.31 -35.83
CA LEU A 444 -10.99 10.01 -37.08
C LEU A 444 -12.14 10.07 -38.09
N ASN A 445 -13.26 9.39 -37.84
CA ASN A 445 -14.39 9.34 -38.79
C ASN A 445 -15.61 10.18 -38.38
N GLU A 446 -15.65 10.71 -37.16
CA GLU A 446 -16.82 11.44 -36.62
C GLU A 446 -16.61 12.96 -36.46
N TYR A 447 -15.40 13.45 -36.76
CA TYR A 447 -15.06 14.88 -36.85
C TYR A 447 -14.44 15.18 -38.21
#